data_AF-A0A8C9XSI8-F1
#
_entry.id   AF-A0A8C9XSI8-F1
#
_cell.length_a   1.000
_cell.length_b   1.000
_cell.length_c   1.000
_cell.angle_alpha   90.00
_cell.angle_beta   90.00
_cell.angle_gamma   90.00
#
_symmetry.space_group_name_H-M   'P 1'
#
loop_
_entity.id
_entity.type
_entity.pdbx_description
1 polymer ?
#
loop_
_entity_poly.entity_id
_entity_poly.type
_entity_poly.pdbx_seq_one_letter_code
_entity_poly.pdbx_strand_id
1 'polypeptide(L)'
;TQLLPRTVRLKFRMFPLLLFCTYCKESIPEFYAPWCGYCKKLEPVWHDVGVELKSSGSPVRVGKMDATAYSGMASEFGVRGYPTIKLLKGDLAYNYKGPRTKDDIVEFANRVAGPAVRSLPSKQMFEHMMKRHDVLFVYVGGESPLKEKYNDVASELIVYTYFFSAPEEVFPESVTLPELPAVVVFKDGAYFTYDEYEDASLSSWVNKERFQGYLQIDGFTLYELGETGGVCIKVVIHNILKALIQRVAKEYREHFNRDFQFGHMDGNDYINSLIMGEVTVPSVIILNTSNEQYFLPSEPIETMEQLVQFINGVLNGSAQANGGDGYIQRIKRVAFDARSTIMSVFRSSPLLACFLFGLPLGVISLMCYGICTADSDDGSDDIDALKREGLTDEEEEEEEEEEEERQRATELEGPEDGENEEDDVGEKDPEEKKTD
;
A
#
# COMPACT_ATOMS: atom_id res chain seq x y z
N THR A 1 11.38 36.28 46.64
CA THR A 1 11.81 35.17 47.52
C THR A 1 11.82 33.91 46.68
N GLN A 2 13.02 33.42 46.34
CA GLN A 2 13.45 32.06 45.93
C GLN A 2 12.60 31.27 44.89
N LEU A 3 13.09 30.50 43.92
CA LEU A 3 14.35 30.27 43.17
C LEU A 3 14.03 28.95 42.38
N LEU A 4 14.24 28.91 41.06
CA LEU A 4 14.05 27.73 40.17
C LEU A 4 15.08 26.60 40.48
N PRO A 5 14.98 25.38 39.88
CA PRO A 5 15.67 25.18 38.59
C PRO A 5 15.09 24.15 37.58
N ARG A 6 15.16 24.58 36.30
CA ARG A 6 15.50 23.85 35.05
C ARG A 6 14.67 22.62 34.64
N THR A 7 14.06 22.66 33.43
CA THR A 7 14.42 21.81 32.27
C THR A 7 13.72 22.31 30.98
N VAL A 8 14.55 22.53 29.94
CA VAL A 8 14.31 22.61 28.48
C VAL A 8 13.20 23.51 27.90
N ARG A 9 13.67 24.54 27.18
CA ARG A 9 12.98 25.24 26.09
C ARG A 9 12.49 24.23 25.04
N LEU A 10 11.18 24.10 24.86
CA LEU A 10 10.59 23.72 23.58
C LEU A 10 9.70 24.87 23.12
N LYS A 11 10.10 25.52 22.02
CA LYS A 11 9.32 26.54 21.31
C LYS A 11 8.06 25.86 20.73
N PHE A 12 6.99 25.77 21.50
CA PHE A 12 5.67 25.41 20.99
C PHE A 12 5.01 26.66 20.40
N ARG A 13 5.07 26.80 19.07
CA ARG A 13 4.14 27.65 18.32
C ARG A 13 3.07 26.72 17.74
N MET A 14 2.17 26.27 18.61
CA MET A 14 1.14 25.26 18.34
C MET A 14 -0.24 25.89 18.47
N PHE A 15 -0.81 26.32 17.35
CA PHE A 15 -2.16 26.91 17.26
C PHE A 15 -2.68 26.53 15.87
N PRO A 16 -3.42 25.40 15.73
CA PRO A 16 -4.83 25.29 16.16
C PRO A 16 -5.22 23.96 16.86
N LEU A 17 -4.31 23.00 17.01
CA LEU A 17 -4.61 21.71 17.67
C LEU A 17 -4.79 21.82 19.19
N LEU A 18 -4.43 22.96 19.78
CA LEU A 18 -4.56 23.21 21.22
C LEU A 18 -6.02 23.36 21.68
N LEU A 19 -7.00 23.51 20.78
CA LEU A 19 -8.41 23.35 21.16
C LEU A 19 -8.80 21.89 21.41
N PHE A 20 -8.05 20.92 20.87
CA PHE A 20 -8.26 19.49 21.09
C PHE A 20 -7.47 18.95 22.29
N CYS A 21 -6.34 19.57 22.64
CA CYS A 21 -5.31 18.93 23.47
C CYS A 21 -4.97 19.68 24.76
N THR A 22 -5.93 19.76 25.68
CA THR A 22 -5.61 19.94 27.12
C THR A 22 -6.51 19.10 28.05
N TYR A 23 -7.62 18.55 27.56
CA TYR A 23 -8.56 17.74 28.36
C TYR A 23 -8.98 16.41 27.72
N CYS A 24 -8.71 16.14 26.44
CA CYS A 24 -9.15 14.92 25.75
C CYS A 24 -7.95 14.05 25.38
N LYS A 25 -7.92 12.81 25.90
CA LYS A 25 -6.85 11.83 25.66
C LYS A 25 -6.93 11.18 24.28
N GLU A 26 -8.13 11.14 23.68
CA GLU A 26 -8.37 10.50 22.38
C GLU A 26 -9.14 11.43 21.42
N SER A 27 -8.69 11.52 20.16
CA SER A 27 -9.38 12.30 19.12
C SER A 27 -9.25 11.65 17.75
N ILE A 28 -10.24 11.84 16.88
CA ILE A 28 -10.25 11.34 15.51
C ILE A 28 -10.40 12.52 14.53
N PRO A 29 -9.29 13.11 14.05
CA PRO A 29 -9.33 14.13 13.00
C PRO A 29 -9.48 13.56 11.59
N GLU A 30 -10.34 14.21 10.79
CA GLU A 30 -10.31 14.16 9.32
C GLU A 30 -9.37 15.25 8.80
N PHE A 31 -8.38 14.86 8.01
CA PHE A 31 -7.52 15.76 7.25
C PHE A 31 -8.12 15.93 5.85
N TYR A 32 -8.63 17.12 5.56
CA TYR A 32 -9.38 17.40 4.33
C TYR A 32 -8.77 18.56 3.53
N ALA A 33 -9.22 18.69 2.28
CA ALA A 33 -8.99 19.86 1.44
C ALA A 33 -10.33 20.41 0.93
N PRO A 34 -10.55 21.73 0.90
CA PRO A 34 -11.86 22.34 0.62
C PRO A 34 -12.38 22.05 -0.80
N TRP A 35 -11.49 21.76 -1.74
CA TRP A 35 -11.81 21.45 -3.14
C TRP A 35 -11.97 19.94 -3.39
N CYS A 36 -11.64 19.06 -2.45
CA CYS A 36 -11.67 17.61 -2.66
C CYS A 36 -13.11 17.08 -2.68
N GLY A 37 -13.52 16.49 -3.81
CA GLY A 37 -14.86 15.91 -3.97
C GLY A 37 -15.16 14.75 -3.00
N TYR A 38 -14.16 13.92 -2.68
CA TYR A 38 -14.31 12.84 -1.70
C TYR A 38 -14.51 13.35 -0.28
N CYS A 39 -13.86 14.46 0.10
CA CYS A 39 -14.07 15.10 1.41
C CYS A 39 -15.50 15.65 1.51
N LYS A 40 -15.99 16.33 0.46
CA LYS A 40 -17.37 16.84 0.41
C LYS A 40 -18.42 15.73 0.54
N LYS A 41 -18.16 14.54 -0.02
CA LYS A 41 -19.01 13.36 0.14
C LYS A 41 -18.97 12.78 1.55
N LEU A 42 -17.83 12.87 2.23
CA LEU A 42 -17.63 12.38 3.59
C LEU A 42 -18.24 13.30 4.65
N GLU A 43 -18.29 14.62 4.43
CA GLU A 43 -18.78 15.61 5.39
C GLU A 43 -20.10 15.25 6.10
N PRO A 44 -21.20 14.83 5.43
CA PRO A 44 -22.43 14.45 6.13
C PRO A 44 -22.24 13.21 7.03
N VAL A 45 -21.49 12.22 6.55
CA VAL A 45 -21.16 11.02 7.33
C VAL A 45 -20.29 11.40 8.54
N TRP A 46 -19.33 12.30 8.35
CA TRP A 46 -18.43 12.76 9.39
C TRP A 46 -19.16 13.50 10.52
N HIS A 47 -20.15 14.31 10.16
CA HIS A 47 -21.05 14.93 11.13
C HIS A 47 -21.79 13.87 11.97
N ASP A 48 -22.35 12.84 11.33
CA ASP A 48 -23.10 11.79 12.02
C ASP A 48 -22.19 10.94 12.92
N VAL A 49 -20.95 10.67 12.52
CA VAL A 49 -19.93 10.05 13.38
C VAL A 49 -19.71 10.88 14.66
N GLY A 50 -19.61 12.20 14.52
CA GLY A 50 -19.50 13.13 15.64
C GLY A 50 -20.68 13.09 16.60
N VAL A 51 -21.90 13.01 16.06
CA VAL A 51 -23.14 12.89 16.85
C VAL A 51 -23.18 11.53 17.57
N GLU A 52 -22.91 10.44 16.86
CA GLU A 52 -22.96 9.08 17.40
C GLU A 52 -21.95 8.89 18.54
N LEU A 53 -20.68 9.25 18.34
CA LEU A 53 -19.64 9.12 19.38
C LEU A 53 -19.96 9.97 20.61
N LYS A 54 -20.51 11.18 20.42
CA LYS A 54 -20.94 12.03 21.53
C LYS A 54 -22.14 11.42 22.27
N SER A 55 -23.13 10.90 21.55
CA SER A 55 -24.37 10.36 22.13
C SER A 55 -24.18 9.03 22.86
N SER A 56 -23.26 8.19 22.36
CA SER A 56 -22.86 6.91 22.99
C SER A 56 -21.97 7.08 24.22
N GLY A 57 -21.55 8.31 24.54
CA GLY A 57 -20.66 8.60 25.67
C GLY A 57 -19.21 8.21 25.40
N SER A 58 -18.81 8.05 24.13
CA SER A 58 -17.42 7.76 23.76
C SER A 58 -16.49 8.90 24.21
N PRO A 59 -15.29 8.59 24.72
CA PRO A 59 -14.30 9.61 25.06
C PRO A 59 -13.69 10.27 23.82
N VAL A 60 -13.84 9.66 22.64
CA VAL A 60 -13.22 10.11 21.39
C VAL A 60 -13.85 11.41 20.90
N ARG A 61 -13.02 12.44 20.72
CA ARG A 61 -13.44 13.70 20.10
C ARG A 61 -13.28 13.66 18.59
N VAL A 62 -14.34 13.97 17.86
CA VAL A 62 -14.29 14.09 16.40
C VAL A 62 -13.85 15.49 16.00
N GLY A 63 -12.90 15.56 15.08
CA GLY A 63 -12.36 16.82 14.56
C GLY A 63 -12.18 16.81 13.06
N LYS A 64 -11.95 17.99 12.49
CA LYS A 64 -11.51 18.14 11.11
C LYS A 64 -10.46 19.23 10.99
N MET A 65 -9.50 19.03 10.10
CA MET A 65 -8.40 19.95 9.86
C MET A 65 -8.21 20.16 8.37
N ASP A 66 -8.21 21.43 7.96
CA ASP A 66 -7.83 21.81 6.60
C ASP A 66 -6.31 21.63 6.44
N ALA A 67 -5.93 20.52 5.81
CA ALA A 67 -4.54 20.17 5.59
C ALA A 67 -3.86 21.07 4.54
N THR A 68 -4.64 21.83 3.75
CA THR A 68 -4.08 22.82 2.81
C THR A 68 -3.64 24.10 3.52
N ALA A 69 -4.38 24.51 4.56
CA ALA A 69 -4.02 25.63 5.41
C ALA A 69 -2.92 25.26 6.43
N TYR A 70 -2.86 23.99 6.85
CA TYR A 70 -1.92 23.49 7.87
C TYR A 70 -1.01 22.36 7.32
N SER A 71 -0.35 22.62 6.20
CA SER A 71 0.45 21.63 5.48
C SER A 71 1.61 21.03 6.29
N GLY A 72 2.31 21.83 7.09
CA GLY A 72 3.40 21.35 7.96
C GLY A 72 2.92 20.29 8.95
N MET A 73 1.79 20.55 9.62
CA MET A 73 1.17 19.62 10.56
C MET A 73 0.62 18.38 9.86
N ALA A 74 -0.04 18.56 8.71
CA ALA A 74 -0.49 17.43 7.90
C ALA A 74 0.67 16.53 7.49
N SER A 75 1.82 17.11 7.14
CA SER A 75 3.04 16.37 6.82
C SER A 75 3.63 15.63 8.02
N GLU A 76 3.63 16.23 9.22
CA GLU A 76 4.06 15.56 10.46
C GLU A 76 3.20 14.32 10.76
N PHE A 77 1.89 14.40 10.51
CA PHE A 77 1.02 13.24 10.61
C PHE A 77 1.12 12.28 9.41
N GLY A 78 1.98 12.56 8.42
CA GLY A 78 2.16 11.69 7.25
C GLY A 78 0.96 11.67 6.29
N VAL A 79 0.19 12.75 6.21
CA VAL A 79 -0.94 12.87 5.29
C VAL A 79 -0.43 13.09 3.87
N ARG A 80 -0.74 12.15 2.97
CA ARG A 80 -0.32 12.17 1.55
C ARG A 80 -1.48 12.39 0.57
N GLY A 81 -2.71 12.39 1.06
CA GLY A 81 -3.91 12.52 0.25
C GLY A 81 -5.16 12.81 1.09
N TYR A 82 -6.26 13.15 0.43
CA TYR A 82 -7.48 13.58 1.10
C TYR A 82 -8.70 12.77 0.64
N PRO A 83 -9.64 12.44 1.54
CA PRO A 83 -9.54 12.61 3.00
C PRO A 83 -8.64 11.54 3.62
N THR A 84 -7.87 11.93 4.64
CA THR A 84 -7.15 11.01 5.53
C THR A 84 -7.79 11.07 6.91
N ILE A 85 -8.18 9.92 7.46
CA ILE A 85 -8.74 9.82 8.82
C ILE A 85 -7.70 9.14 9.71
N LYS A 86 -7.45 9.73 10.88
CA LYS A 86 -6.55 9.15 11.89
C LYS A 86 -7.19 9.18 13.27
N LEU A 87 -6.94 8.17 14.09
CA LEU A 87 -7.21 8.24 15.53
C LEU A 87 -5.91 8.54 16.27
N LEU A 88 -5.94 9.58 17.09
CA LEU A 88 -4.87 9.96 18.00
C LEU A 88 -5.19 9.44 19.41
N LYS A 89 -4.25 8.72 20.01
CA LYS A 89 -4.37 8.16 21.37
C LYS A 89 -3.02 8.27 22.06
N GLY A 90 -2.91 9.21 23.01
CA GLY A 90 -1.61 9.59 23.56
C GLY A 90 -0.69 10.09 22.44
N ASP A 91 0.52 9.51 22.36
CA ASP A 91 1.52 9.84 21.34
C ASP A 91 1.38 9.00 20.05
N LEU A 92 0.40 8.09 20.00
CA LEU A 92 0.18 7.19 18.87
C LEU A 92 -0.88 7.74 17.91
N ALA A 93 -0.63 7.56 16.60
CA ALA A 93 -1.54 7.93 15.53
C ALA A 93 -1.84 6.73 14.64
N TYR A 94 -3.10 6.31 14.59
CA TYR A 94 -3.56 5.13 13.87
C TYR A 94 -4.29 5.55 12.59
N ASN A 95 -3.90 4.98 11.45
CA ASN A 95 -4.55 5.23 10.17
C ASN A 95 -5.86 4.45 10.07
N TYR A 96 -6.92 5.13 9.68
CA TYR A 96 -8.14 4.47 9.24
C TYR A 96 -8.09 4.25 7.73
N LYS A 97 -8.14 2.99 7.29
CA LYS A 97 -8.16 2.63 5.87
C LYS A 97 -9.53 2.09 5.38
N GLY A 98 -10.47 1.84 6.30
CA GLY A 98 -11.73 1.14 6.02
C GLY A 98 -12.81 1.93 5.26
N PRO A 99 -13.99 1.32 5.08
CA PRO A 99 -15.11 1.94 4.38
C PRO A 99 -15.57 3.25 5.04
N ARG A 100 -15.81 4.29 4.25
CA ARG A 100 -16.17 5.61 4.78
C ARG A 100 -17.65 5.72 5.19
N THR A 101 -18.16 4.73 5.90
CA THR A 101 -19.51 4.72 6.47
C THR A 101 -19.47 5.18 7.94
N LYS A 102 -20.62 5.63 8.46
CA LYS A 102 -20.73 6.06 9.85
C LYS A 102 -20.37 4.92 10.81
N ASP A 103 -20.95 3.74 10.59
CA ASP A 103 -20.84 2.61 11.51
C ASP A 103 -19.41 2.08 11.57
N ASP A 104 -18.73 1.95 10.42
CA ASP A 104 -17.34 1.47 10.36
C ASP A 104 -16.35 2.43 11.05
N ILE A 105 -16.53 3.75 10.87
CA ILE A 105 -15.68 4.76 11.51
C ILE A 105 -15.91 4.78 13.03
N VAL A 106 -17.17 4.70 13.47
CA VAL A 106 -17.53 4.65 14.90
C VAL A 106 -16.97 3.38 15.55
N GLU A 107 -17.08 2.23 14.89
CA GLU A 107 -16.51 0.98 15.37
C GLU A 107 -14.98 1.10 15.51
N PHE A 108 -14.30 1.59 14.49
CA PHE A 108 -12.85 1.82 14.53
C PHE A 108 -12.43 2.74 15.68
N ALA A 109 -13.13 3.87 15.85
CA ALA A 109 -12.86 4.83 16.91
C ALA A 109 -12.97 4.16 18.30
N ASN A 110 -14.06 3.43 18.54
CA ASN A 110 -14.29 2.73 19.81
C ASN A 110 -13.32 1.55 20.02
N ARG A 111 -12.92 0.86 18.94
CA ARG A 111 -11.95 -0.23 18.99
C ARG A 111 -10.58 0.27 19.44
N VAL A 112 -10.05 1.29 18.77
CA VAL A 112 -8.67 1.72 18.99
C VAL A 112 -8.55 2.64 20.21
N ALA A 113 -9.60 3.41 20.55
CA ALA A 113 -9.62 4.21 21.79
C ALA A 113 -9.66 3.34 23.07
N GLY A 114 -10.28 2.16 23.00
CA GLY A 114 -10.32 1.20 24.11
C GLY A 114 -8.95 0.57 24.44
N PRO A 115 -8.87 -0.28 25.48
CA PRO A 115 -7.63 -1.01 25.77
C PRO A 115 -7.27 -1.96 24.61
N ALA A 116 -5.96 -2.21 24.42
CA ALA A 116 -5.48 -3.11 23.37
C ALA A 116 -6.07 -4.52 23.55
N VAL A 117 -6.04 -5.02 24.79
CA VAL A 117 -6.66 -6.29 25.20
C VAL A 117 -7.80 -6.01 26.18
N ARG A 118 -9.00 -6.52 25.87
CA ARG A 118 -10.21 -6.37 26.70
C ARG A 118 -10.45 -7.61 27.56
N SER A 119 -10.67 -7.43 28.86
CA SER A 119 -10.96 -8.56 29.74
C SER A 119 -12.41 -9.03 29.61
N LEU A 120 -12.61 -10.35 29.57
CA LEU A 120 -13.89 -11.05 29.58
C LEU A 120 -14.00 -11.89 30.85
N PRO A 121 -14.43 -11.32 31.99
CA PRO A 121 -14.40 -12.02 33.28
C PRO A 121 -15.61 -12.93 33.53
N SER A 122 -16.54 -13.06 32.59
CA SER A 122 -17.72 -13.92 32.78
C SER A 122 -18.18 -14.58 31.48
N LYS A 123 -18.77 -15.78 31.61
CA LYS A 123 -19.37 -16.54 30.51
C LYS A 123 -20.39 -15.72 29.71
N GLN A 124 -21.21 -14.93 30.39
CA GLN A 124 -22.21 -14.08 29.73
C GLN A 124 -21.57 -13.02 28.83
N MET A 125 -20.46 -12.40 29.26
CA MET A 125 -19.74 -11.43 28.44
C MET A 125 -19.06 -12.10 27.25
N PHE A 126 -18.46 -13.28 27.46
CA PHE A 126 -17.89 -14.06 26.36
C PHE A 126 -18.94 -14.44 25.31
N GLU A 127 -20.08 -14.97 25.74
CA GLU A 127 -21.21 -15.28 24.84
C GLU A 127 -21.76 -14.03 24.14
N HIS A 128 -21.80 -12.89 24.82
CA HIS A 128 -22.21 -11.63 24.21
C HIS A 128 -21.22 -11.15 23.13
N MET A 129 -19.91 -11.26 23.38
CA MET A 129 -18.88 -10.92 22.40
C MET A 129 -18.87 -11.89 21.21
N MET A 130 -19.04 -13.18 21.45
CA MET A 130 -19.19 -14.21 20.40
C MET A 130 -20.38 -13.95 19.46
N LYS A 131 -21.44 -13.27 19.95
CA LYS A 131 -22.59 -12.87 19.11
C LYS A 131 -22.38 -11.56 18.36
N ARG A 132 -21.47 -10.72 18.84
CA ARG A 132 -21.23 -9.38 18.31
C ARG A 132 -20.08 -9.35 17.29
N HIS A 133 -19.14 -10.27 17.41
CA HIS A 133 -17.95 -10.36 16.58
C HIS A 133 -17.87 -11.72 15.90
N ASP A 134 -17.62 -11.72 14.59
CA ASP A 134 -17.47 -12.95 13.82
C ASP A 134 -16.14 -13.66 14.08
N VAL A 135 -15.12 -12.91 14.51
CA VAL A 135 -13.79 -13.41 14.85
C VAL A 135 -13.36 -12.82 16.19
N LEU A 136 -12.95 -13.67 17.12
CA LEU A 136 -12.60 -13.29 18.49
C LEU A 136 -11.26 -13.91 18.89
N PHE A 137 -10.21 -13.08 19.02
CA PHE A 137 -8.94 -13.52 19.58
C PHE A 137 -8.97 -13.39 21.10
N VAL A 138 -8.64 -14.47 21.82
CA VAL A 138 -8.67 -14.54 23.27
C VAL A 138 -7.38 -15.16 23.81
N TYR A 139 -6.69 -14.42 24.66
CA TYR A 139 -5.61 -14.97 25.49
C TYR A 139 -6.19 -15.62 26.75
N VAL A 140 -5.68 -16.80 27.08
CA VAL A 140 -6.11 -17.59 28.25
C VAL A 140 -4.88 -17.99 29.05
N GLY A 141 -4.85 -17.61 30.32
CA GLY A 141 -3.75 -17.95 31.22
C GLY A 141 -3.32 -16.78 32.12
N GLY A 142 -2.27 -17.04 32.91
CA GLY A 142 -1.66 -16.08 33.82
C GLY A 142 -0.70 -15.10 33.15
N GLU A 143 0.26 -14.55 33.90
CA GLU A 143 1.37 -13.80 33.30
C GLU A 143 2.35 -14.76 32.62
N SER A 144 2.78 -14.43 31.40
CA SER A 144 3.75 -15.24 30.64
C SER A 144 4.42 -14.43 29.53
N PRO A 145 5.57 -14.88 28.99
CA PRO A 145 6.16 -14.27 27.80
C PRO A 145 5.21 -14.24 26.59
N LEU A 146 4.33 -15.26 26.47
CA LEU A 146 3.30 -15.29 25.45
C LEU A 146 2.27 -14.16 25.62
N LYS A 147 1.96 -13.78 26.86
CA LYS A 147 1.06 -12.65 27.15
C LYS A 147 1.65 -11.32 26.72
N GLU A 148 2.94 -11.12 26.96
CA GLU A 148 3.66 -9.92 26.51
C GLU A 148 3.65 -9.83 24.98
N LYS A 149 4.04 -10.92 24.30
CA LYS A 149 3.92 -11.03 22.82
C LYS A 149 2.49 -10.74 22.34
N TYR A 150 1.48 -11.27 23.01
CA TYR A 150 0.07 -11.05 22.65
C TYR A 150 -0.35 -9.58 22.84
N ASN A 151 0.11 -8.91 23.90
CA ASN A 151 -0.17 -7.49 24.13
C ASN A 151 0.49 -6.59 23.06
N ASP A 152 1.70 -6.93 22.64
CA ASP A 152 2.41 -6.21 21.57
C ASP A 152 1.66 -6.36 20.24
N VAL A 153 1.32 -7.60 19.88
CA VAL A 153 0.51 -7.89 18.67
C VAL A 153 -0.85 -7.22 18.74
N ALA A 154 -1.51 -7.25 19.91
CA ALA A 154 -2.79 -6.56 20.10
C ALA A 154 -2.65 -5.05 19.90
N SER A 155 -1.54 -4.44 20.36
CA SER A 155 -1.30 -3.00 20.22
C SER A 155 -1.02 -2.58 18.78
N GLU A 156 -0.33 -3.45 18.02
CA GLU A 156 -0.04 -3.24 16.60
C GLU A 156 -1.28 -3.45 15.73
N LEU A 157 -2.00 -4.55 15.94
CA LEU A 157 -3.09 -5.00 15.08
C LEU A 157 -4.50 -4.56 15.55
N ILE A 158 -4.60 -3.74 16.60
CA ILE A 158 -5.87 -3.17 17.09
C ILE A 158 -6.65 -2.41 16.00
N VAL A 159 -5.94 -1.89 15.00
CA VAL A 159 -6.55 -1.20 13.86
C VAL A 159 -7.38 -2.14 12.99
N TYR A 160 -7.06 -3.43 12.98
CA TYR A 160 -7.70 -4.45 12.15
C TYR A 160 -8.73 -5.29 12.93
N THR A 161 -8.44 -5.67 14.18
CA THR A 161 -9.30 -6.58 14.94
C THR A 161 -9.28 -6.33 16.44
N TYR A 162 -10.25 -6.92 17.16
CA TYR A 162 -10.35 -6.87 18.62
C TYR A 162 -9.56 -8.01 19.28
N PHE A 163 -8.94 -7.71 20.42
CA PHE A 163 -8.21 -8.67 21.24
C PHE A 163 -8.80 -8.72 22.65
N PHE A 164 -8.84 -9.92 23.22
CA PHE A 164 -9.48 -10.18 24.50
C PHE A 164 -8.61 -11.07 25.39
N SER A 165 -8.88 -11.04 26.69
CA SER A 165 -8.35 -12.01 27.64
C SER A 165 -9.47 -12.55 28.50
N ALA A 166 -9.45 -13.84 28.78
CA ALA A 166 -10.45 -14.51 29.61
C ALA A 166 -9.77 -15.56 30.48
N PRO A 167 -10.29 -15.80 31.71
CA PRO A 167 -9.88 -16.96 32.47
C PRO A 167 -10.57 -18.21 31.90
N GLU A 168 -10.02 -19.40 32.17
CA GLU A 168 -10.45 -20.66 31.55
C GLU A 168 -11.93 -20.99 31.85
N GLU A 169 -12.44 -20.59 33.02
CA GLU A 169 -13.80 -20.94 33.48
C GLU A 169 -14.91 -20.22 32.69
N VAL A 170 -14.54 -19.22 31.89
CA VAL A 170 -15.48 -18.47 31.04
C VAL A 170 -15.86 -19.27 29.80
N PHE A 171 -15.05 -20.27 29.42
CA PHE A 171 -15.25 -21.02 28.19
C PHE A 171 -16.30 -22.14 28.34
N PRO A 172 -17.03 -22.47 27.26
CA PRO A 172 -17.89 -23.65 27.24
C PRO A 172 -17.09 -24.95 27.45
N GLU A 173 -17.70 -25.96 28.07
CA GLU A 173 -17.07 -27.28 28.30
C GLU A 173 -16.64 -27.99 27.00
N SER A 174 -17.18 -27.58 25.85
CA SER A 174 -16.79 -28.09 24.53
C SER A 174 -15.43 -27.57 24.06
N VAL A 175 -14.88 -26.54 24.70
CA VAL A 175 -13.59 -25.94 24.35
C VAL A 175 -12.53 -26.56 25.26
N THR A 176 -11.72 -27.43 24.69
CA THR A 176 -10.58 -28.03 25.39
C THR A 176 -9.29 -27.41 24.87
N LEU A 177 -8.54 -26.77 25.77
CA LEU A 177 -7.23 -26.21 25.48
C LEU A 177 -6.15 -27.23 25.87
N PRO A 178 -5.21 -27.57 24.97
CA PRO A 178 -4.21 -28.60 25.24
C PRO A 178 -3.21 -28.16 26.32
N GLU A 179 -2.79 -26.89 26.27
CA GLU A 179 -1.80 -26.31 27.19
C GLU A 179 -2.19 -24.87 27.56
N LEU A 180 -1.77 -24.43 28.75
CA LEU A 180 -1.89 -23.04 29.20
C LEU A 180 -0.51 -22.48 29.52
N PRO A 181 -0.22 -21.21 29.18
CA PRO A 181 -1.12 -20.24 28.56
C PRO A 181 -1.33 -20.49 27.05
N ALA A 182 -2.48 -20.10 26.52
CA ALA A 182 -2.83 -20.25 25.10
C ALA A 182 -3.41 -18.97 24.50
N VAL A 183 -3.24 -18.82 23.18
CA VAL A 183 -3.99 -17.85 22.37
C VAL A 183 -4.95 -18.64 21.50
N VAL A 184 -6.23 -18.27 21.55
CA VAL A 184 -7.32 -18.95 20.86
C VAL A 184 -8.04 -17.96 19.98
N VAL A 185 -8.39 -18.36 18.76
CA VAL A 185 -9.31 -17.62 17.90
C VAL A 185 -10.60 -18.39 17.75
N PHE A 186 -11.72 -17.73 18.03
CA PHE A 186 -13.07 -18.26 17.78
C PHE A 186 -13.60 -17.64 16.51
N LYS A 187 -14.01 -18.47 15.54
CA LYS A 187 -14.64 -18.03 14.29
C LYS A 187 -15.34 -19.19 13.58
N ASP A 188 -16.31 -18.86 12.74
CA ASP A 188 -17.05 -19.85 11.91
C ASP A 188 -17.70 -20.99 12.73
N GLY A 189 -17.99 -20.77 14.02
CA GLY A 189 -18.49 -21.80 14.93
C GLY A 189 -17.46 -22.82 15.41
N ALA A 190 -16.17 -22.59 15.13
CA ALA A 190 -15.05 -23.40 15.59
C ALA A 190 -14.06 -22.53 16.40
N TYR A 191 -13.03 -23.18 16.95
CA TYR A 191 -11.91 -22.49 17.59
C TYR A 191 -10.58 -23.09 17.15
N PHE A 192 -9.53 -22.26 17.12
CA PHE A 192 -8.19 -22.66 16.75
C PHE A 192 -7.19 -22.09 17.77
N THR A 193 -6.22 -22.89 18.15
CA THR A 193 -5.15 -22.51 19.08
C THR A 193 -3.90 -22.19 18.29
N TYR A 194 -3.21 -21.11 18.67
CA TYR A 194 -1.90 -20.78 18.10
C TYR A 194 -0.84 -21.80 18.53
N ASP A 195 -0.07 -22.30 17.57
CA ASP A 195 1.10 -23.15 17.80
C ASP A 195 2.37 -22.50 17.22
N GLU A 196 3.37 -22.19 18.06
CA GLU A 196 4.61 -21.51 17.62
C GLU A 196 5.43 -22.35 16.62
N TYR A 197 5.27 -23.68 16.60
CA TYR A 197 5.96 -24.56 15.66
C TYR A 197 5.26 -24.65 14.30
N GLU A 198 3.92 -24.63 14.27
CA GLU A 198 3.14 -24.77 13.03
C GLU A 198 2.81 -23.42 12.37
N ASP A 199 2.59 -22.38 13.16
CA ASP A 199 1.99 -21.11 12.73
C ASP A 199 2.97 -19.95 12.56
N ALA A 200 4.28 -20.21 12.71
CA ALA A 200 5.33 -19.20 12.73
C ALA A 200 5.09 -18.13 13.82
N SER A 201 5.13 -16.83 13.49
CA SER A 201 4.95 -15.77 14.47
C SER A 201 3.49 -15.51 14.81
N LEU A 202 3.20 -15.16 16.06
CA LEU A 202 1.86 -14.82 16.52
C LEU A 202 1.22 -13.69 15.67
N SER A 203 2.00 -12.69 15.26
CA SER A 203 1.51 -11.61 14.37
C SER A 203 1.09 -12.15 12.99
N SER A 204 1.88 -13.05 12.40
CA SER A 204 1.55 -13.69 11.13
C SER A 204 0.28 -14.54 11.24
N TRP A 205 0.17 -15.33 12.31
CA TRP A 205 -1.01 -16.13 12.59
C TRP A 205 -2.27 -15.28 12.78
N VAL A 206 -2.21 -14.22 13.59
CA VAL A 206 -3.34 -13.30 13.78
C VAL A 206 -3.74 -12.63 12.46
N ASN A 207 -2.76 -12.16 11.67
CA ASN A 207 -3.04 -11.54 10.37
C ASN A 207 -3.76 -12.49 9.41
N LYS A 208 -3.42 -13.77 9.44
CA LYS A 208 -4.10 -14.81 8.65
C LYS A 208 -5.48 -15.15 9.21
N GLU A 209 -5.58 -15.36 10.52
CA GLU A 209 -6.80 -15.89 11.13
C GLU A 209 -7.88 -14.82 11.40
N ARG A 210 -7.57 -13.51 11.24
CA ARG A 210 -8.54 -12.43 11.47
C ARG A 210 -9.72 -12.39 10.49
N PHE A 211 -9.66 -13.15 9.41
CA PHE A 211 -10.74 -13.27 8.43
C PHE A 211 -11.61 -14.50 8.69
N GLN A 212 -12.93 -14.34 8.49
CA GLN A 212 -13.88 -15.46 8.47
C GLN A 212 -13.52 -16.43 7.34
N GLY A 213 -13.84 -17.71 7.47
CA GLY A 213 -13.58 -18.71 6.42
C GLY A 213 -14.31 -18.38 5.11
N TYR A 214 -15.42 -17.66 5.18
CA TYR A 214 -16.13 -17.10 4.04
C TYR A 214 -16.62 -15.68 4.36
N LEU A 215 -16.24 -14.68 3.56
CA LEU A 215 -16.67 -13.29 3.78
C LEU A 215 -17.19 -12.59 2.53
N GLN A 216 -17.86 -11.46 2.73
CA GLN A 216 -18.07 -10.49 1.67
C GLN A 216 -16.77 -9.71 1.46
N ILE A 217 -16.34 -9.61 0.22
CA ILE A 217 -15.12 -8.93 -0.19
C ILE A 217 -15.55 -7.65 -0.89
N ASP A 218 -14.96 -6.54 -0.49
CA ASP A 218 -14.97 -5.29 -1.24
C ASP A 218 -13.52 -4.93 -1.63
N GLY A 219 -13.33 -3.81 -2.33
CA GLY A 219 -11.99 -3.37 -2.72
C GLY A 219 -11.06 -3.14 -1.53
N PHE A 220 -11.61 -2.78 -0.37
CA PHE A 220 -10.84 -2.56 0.85
C PHE A 220 -10.37 -3.88 1.48
N THR A 221 -11.28 -4.82 1.66
CA THR A 221 -11.01 -6.16 2.19
C THR A 221 -9.97 -6.88 1.33
N LEU A 222 -10.06 -6.74 0.01
CA LEU A 222 -9.08 -7.32 -0.91
C LEU A 222 -7.68 -6.72 -0.74
N TYR A 223 -7.58 -5.40 -0.52
CA TYR A 223 -6.32 -4.74 -0.20
C TYR A 223 -5.74 -5.24 1.13
N GLU A 224 -6.57 -5.33 2.18
CA GLU A 224 -6.16 -5.85 3.48
C GLU A 224 -5.66 -7.29 3.42
N LEU A 225 -6.30 -8.12 2.59
CA LEU A 225 -5.88 -9.48 2.37
C LEU A 225 -4.56 -9.55 1.59
N GLY A 226 -4.35 -8.65 0.63
CA GLY A 226 -3.06 -8.50 -0.04
C GLY A 226 -1.91 -8.16 0.91
N GLU A 227 -2.17 -7.39 1.98
CA GLU A 227 -1.15 -7.08 3.01
C GLU A 227 -0.73 -8.32 3.81
N THR A 228 -1.53 -9.39 3.86
CA THR A 228 -1.20 -10.60 4.63
C THR A 228 -0.16 -11.51 3.98
N GLY A 229 0.30 -11.19 2.76
CA GLY A 229 1.33 -11.95 2.05
C GLY A 229 0.88 -13.35 1.57
N GLY A 230 -0.33 -13.79 1.94
CA GLY A 230 -0.94 -15.00 1.42
C GLY A 230 -1.42 -14.82 -0.03
N VAL A 231 -1.39 -15.90 -0.81
CA VAL A 231 -2.13 -15.96 -2.08
C VAL A 231 -3.61 -15.87 -1.72
N CYS A 232 -4.23 -14.76 -2.07
CA CYS A 232 -5.60 -14.42 -1.72
C CYS A 232 -6.14 -13.71 -2.98
N ILE A 233 -7.28 -14.01 -3.62
CA ILE A 233 -8.62 -14.36 -3.14
C ILE A 233 -9.54 -14.75 -4.30
N LYS A 234 -10.54 -15.57 -3.96
CA LYS A 234 -11.67 -15.93 -4.81
C LYS A 234 -12.72 -14.82 -4.86
N VAL A 235 -12.98 -14.29 -6.05
CA VAL A 235 -14.07 -13.36 -6.30
C VAL A 235 -15.13 -14.04 -7.11
N VAL A 236 -16.32 -14.13 -6.51
CA VAL A 236 -17.50 -14.59 -7.20
C VAL A 236 -18.43 -13.43 -7.37
N ILE A 237 -18.72 -13.16 -8.64
CA ILE A 237 -19.69 -12.17 -9.03
C ILE A 237 -21.01 -12.93 -9.12
N HIS A 238 -21.87 -12.71 -8.11
CA HIS A 238 -23.30 -13.05 -8.02
C HIS A 238 -23.72 -14.13 -6.99
N ASN A 239 -24.85 -13.83 -6.33
CA ASN A 239 -25.45 -14.58 -5.21
C ASN A 239 -25.80 -16.06 -5.47
N ILE A 240 -25.87 -16.49 -6.73
CA ILE A 240 -26.32 -17.86 -7.08
C ILE A 240 -25.26 -18.90 -6.66
N LEU A 241 -23.97 -18.62 -6.91
CA LEU A 241 -22.89 -19.55 -6.58
C LEU A 241 -22.45 -19.45 -5.11
N LYS A 242 -22.95 -18.47 -4.36
CA LYS A 242 -22.63 -18.22 -2.95
C LYS A 242 -22.76 -19.48 -2.09
N ALA A 243 -23.89 -20.18 -2.19
CA ALA A 243 -24.15 -21.38 -1.39
C ALA A 243 -23.25 -22.57 -1.74
N LEU A 244 -22.76 -22.64 -2.99
CA LEU A 244 -21.83 -23.68 -3.43
C LEU A 244 -20.45 -23.44 -2.80
N ILE A 245 -19.97 -22.20 -2.86
CA ILE A 245 -18.64 -21.84 -2.39
C ILE A 245 -18.58 -21.85 -0.87
N GLN A 246 -19.64 -21.41 -0.18
CA GLN A 246 -19.75 -21.53 1.28
C GLN A 246 -19.63 -22.99 1.73
N ARG A 247 -20.24 -23.92 0.99
CA ARG A 247 -20.09 -25.36 1.26
C ARG A 247 -18.65 -25.82 1.06
N VAL A 248 -18.02 -25.48 -0.07
CA VAL A 248 -16.61 -25.83 -0.31
C VAL A 248 -15.67 -25.21 0.73
N ALA A 249 -15.88 -23.94 1.10
CA ALA A 249 -15.10 -23.25 2.12
C ALA A 249 -15.21 -23.92 3.50
N LYS A 250 -16.38 -24.51 3.80
CA LYS A 250 -16.63 -25.24 5.05
C LYS A 250 -16.10 -26.67 5.02
N GLU A 251 -16.44 -27.44 3.98
CA GLU A 251 -16.13 -28.87 3.89
C GLU A 251 -14.66 -29.14 3.54
N TYR A 252 -14.04 -28.28 2.72
CA TYR A 252 -12.64 -28.40 2.32
C TYR A 252 -11.72 -27.39 3.03
N ARG A 253 -12.13 -26.90 4.21
CA ARG A 253 -11.37 -25.90 4.97
C ARG A 253 -9.93 -26.34 5.21
N GLU A 254 -9.70 -27.55 5.72
CA GLU A 254 -8.34 -28.04 6.03
C GLU A 254 -7.45 -28.20 4.80
N HIS A 255 -8.04 -28.39 3.62
CA HIS A 255 -7.29 -28.54 2.37
C HIS A 255 -6.89 -27.19 1.77
N PHE A 256 -7.68 -26.14 2.02
CA PHE A 256 -7.55 -24.87 1.31
C PHE A 256 -7.31 -23.65 2.19
N ASN A 257 -7.48 -23.72 3.52
CA ASN A 257 -7.34 -22.55 4.41
C ASN A 257 -5.92 -21.96 4.47
N ARG A 258 -4.89 -22.75 4.10
CA ARG A 258 -3.51 -22.27 4.03
C ARG A 258 -3.25 -21.42 2.79
N ASP A 259 -3.92 -21.77 1.68
CA ASP A 259 -3.62 -21.22 0.36
C ASP A 259 -4.72 -20.30 -0.18
N PHE A 260 -5.93 -20.35 0.39
CA PHE A 260 -7.08 -19.61 -0.12
C PHE A 260 -7.98 -19.04 0.97
N GLN A 261 -8.32 -17.77 0.77
CA GLN A 261 -9.46 -17.12 1.41
C GLN A 261 -10.68 -17.15 0.47
N PHE A 262 -11.83 -17.59 0.98
CA PHE A 262 -13.08 -17.65 0.22
C PHE A 262 -13.95 -16.44 0.49
N GLY A 263 -14.65 -15.96 -0.54
CA GLY A 263 -15.66 -14.94 -0.39
C GLY A 263 -16.44 -14.64 -1.67
N HIS A 264 -17.23 -13.58 -1.62
CA HIS A 264 -17.99 -13.05 -2.76
C HIS A 264 -17.87 -11.53 -2.83
N MET A 265 -17.94 -10.97 -4.04
CA MET A 265 -18.02 -9.52 -4.22
C MET A 265 -19.38 -9.17 -4.80
N ASP A 266 -19.98 -8.12 -4.27
CA ASP A 266 -21.16 -7.50 -4.87
C ASP A 266 -20.72 -6.52 -5.95
N GLY A 267 -21.22 -6.71 -7.18
CA GLY A 267 -20.84 -5.91 -8.34
C GLY A 267 -19.58 -6.40 -9.05
N ASN A 268 -19.28 -5.80 -10.20
CA ASN A 268 -18.19 -6.20 -11.08
C ASN A 268 -17.16 -5.08 -11.36
N ASP A 269 -17.39 -3.85 -10.91
CA ASP A 269 -16.55 -2.70 -11.26
C ASP A 269 -15.08 -2.90 -10.88
N TYR A 270 -14.82 -3.32 -9.64
CA TYR A 270 -13.45 -3.56 -9.17
C TYR A 270 -12.75 -4.64 -9.99
N ILE A 271 -13.47 -5.71 -10.31
CA ILE A 271 -12.91 -6.84 -11.06
C ILE A 271 -12.69 -6.47 -12.51
N ASN A 272 -13.63 -5.76 -13.12
CA ASN A 272 -13.49 -5.27 -14.48
C ASN A 272 -12.25 -4.37 -14.62
N SER A 273 -11.96 -3.55 -13.60
CA SER A 273 -10.71 -2.80 -13.52
C SER A 273 -9.47 -3.71 -13.37
N LEU A 274 -9.55 -4.75 -12.53
CA LEU A 274 -8.43 -5.66 -12.29
C LEU A 274 -8.06 -6.48 -13.54
N ILE A 275 -9.06 -7.03 -14.24
CA ILE A 275 -8.86 -7.83 -15.45
C ILE A 275 -8.80 -6.99 -16.73
N MET A 276 -9.03 -5.67 -16.63
CA MET A 276 -9.11 -4.73 -17.75
C MET A 276 -10.11 -5.17 -18.83
N GLY A 277 -11.27 -5.65 -18.41
CA GLY A 277 -12.28 -6.25 -19.28
C GLY A 277 -13.64 -6.34 -18.61
N GLU A 278 -14.61 -6.96 -19.28
CA GLU A 278 -15.92 -7.22 -18.70
C GLU A 278 -16.05 -8.70 -18.35
N VAL A 279 -16.36 -9.00 -17.08
CA VAL A 279 -16.65 -10.36 -16.65
C VAL A 279 -18.11 -10.71 -16.91
N THR A 280 -18.35 -11.88 -17.52
CA THR A 280 -19.69 -12.46 -17.65
C THR A 280 -20.20 -12.94 -16.29
N VAL A 281 -21.43 -12.60 -15.94
CA VAL A 281 -22.02 -12.91 -14.63
C VAL A 281 -23.05 -14.04 -14.79
N PRO A 282 -23.04 -15.09 -13.95
CA PRO A 282 -22.15 -15.35 -12.82
C PRO A 282 -20.77 -15.89 -13.24
N SER A 283 -19.72 -15.54 -12.49
CA SER A 283 -18.38 -16.08 -12.70
C SER A 283 -17.60 -16.26 -11.40
N VAL A 284 -16.70 -17.25 -11.41
CA VAL A 284 -15.74 -17.53 -10.34
C VAL A 284 -14.37 -17.12 -10.84
N ILE A 285 -13.66 -16.34 -10.04
CA ILE A 285 -12.31 -15.88 -10.36
C ILE A 285 -11.42 -16.17 -9.17
N ILE A 286 -10.22 -16.71 -9.43
CA ILE A 286 -9.19 -16.83 -8.40
C ILE A 286 -8.15 -15.75 -8.68
N LEU A 287 -7.90 -14.88 -7.71
CA LEU A 287 -6.91 -13.82 -7.78
C LEU A 287 -5.68 -14.20 -6.95
N ASN A 288 -4.52 -13.79 -7.41
CA ASN A 288 -3.30 -13.75 -6.63
C ASN A 288 -2.95 -12.29 -6.39
N THR A 289 -3.19 -11.81 -5.17
CA THR A 289 -2.91 -10.42 -4.75
C THR A 289 -1.43 -10.06 -4.80
N SER A 290 -0.53 -11.02 -4.67
CA SER A 290 0.91 -10.75 -4.58
C SER A 290 1.52 -10.37 -5.92
N ASN A 291 0.97 -10.87 -7.03
CA ASN A 291 1.49 -10.62 -8.38
C ASN A 291 0.41 -10.20 -9.38
N GLU A 292 -0.80 -9.89 -8.91
CA GLU A 292 -1.94 -9.44 -9.72
C GLU A 292 -2.34 -10.42 -10.85
N GLN A 293 -1.99 -11.70 -10.71
CA GLN A 293 -2.48 -12.75 -11.61
C GLN A 293 -3.91 -13.13 -11.25
N TYR A 294 -4.65 -13.60 -12.26
CA TYR A 294 -5.98 -14.14 -12.06
C TYR A 294 -6.22 -15.37 -12.93
N PHE A 295 -7.11 -16.24 -12.46
CA PHE A 295 -7.48 -17.48 -13.10
C PHE A 295 -8.99 -17.48 -13.31
N LEU A 296 -9.40 -17.86 -14.52
CA LEU A 296 -10.80 -18.04 -14.90
C LEU A 296 -11.02 -19.52 -15.22
N PRO A 297 -12.16 -20.09 -14.84
CA PRO A 297 -12.48 -21.46 -15.21
C PRO A 297 -12.74 -21.53 -16.72
N SER A 298 -12.28 -22.60 -17.36
CA SER A 298 -12.52 -22.83 -18.79
C SER A 298 -14.00 -23.07 -19.10
N GLU A 299 -14.74 -23.61 -18.13
CA GLU A 299 -16.15 -23.95 -18.23
C GLU A 299 -16.94 -23.35 -17.04
N PRO A 300 -18.24 -23.04 -17.19
CA PRO A 300 -19.07 -22.58 -16.09
C PRO A 300 -19.09 -23.59 -14.94
N ILE A 301 -18.91 -23.09 -13.72
CA ILE A 301 -18.92 -23.90 -12.50
C ILE A 301 -20.35 -23.98 -11.98
N GLU A 302 -20.91 -25.19 -11.94
CA GLU A 302 -22.25 -25.47 -11.40
C GLU A 302 -22.20 -26.43 -10.19
N THR A 303 -21.17 -27.27 -10.10
CA THR A 303 -21.03 -28.29 -9.03
C THR A 303 -19.80 -28.08 -8.14
N MET A 304 -19.79 -28.73 -6.97
CA MET A 304 -18.69 -28.62 -6.01
C MET A 304 -17.41 -29.26 -6.57
N GLU A 305 -17.56 -30.38 -7.27
CA GLU A 305 -16.45 -31.12 -7.87
C GLU A 305 -15.74 -30.27 -8.93
N GLN A 306 -16.49 -29.55 -9.77
CA GLN A 306 -15.93 -28.62 -10.75
C GLN A 306 -15.16 -27.48 -10.07
N LEU A 307 -15.72 -26.92 -8.99
CA LEU A 307 -15.06 -25.86 -8.22
C LEU A 307 -13.75 -26.35 -7.58
N VAL A 308 -13.78 -27.54 -6.96
CA VAL A 308 -12.62 -28.15 -6.33
C VAL A 308 -11.55 -28.51 -7.38
N GLN A 309 -11.94 -29.06 -8.52
CA GLN A 309 -11.03 -29.35 -9.63
C GLN A 309 -10.37 -28.08 -10.16
N PHE A 310 -11.13 -26.99 -10.32
CA PHE A 310 -10.58 -25.71 -10.74
C PHE A 310 -9.57 -25.15 -9.74
N ILE A 311 -9.89 -25.19 -8.43
CA ILE A 311 -8.97 -24.75 -7.36
C ILE A 311 -7.68 -25.58 -7.38
N ASN A 312 -7.80 -26.91 -7.46
CA ASN A 312 -6.64 -27.80 -7.54
C ASN A 312 -5.83 -27.57 -8.82
N GLY A 313 -6.49 -27.21 -9.92
CA GLY A 313 -5.84 -26.82 -11.18
C GLY A 313 -4.99 -25.56 -11.04
N VAL A 314 -5.40 -24.63 -10.18
CA VAL A 314 -4.56 -23.46 -9.85
C VAL A 314 -3.39 -23.87 -8.95
N LEU A 315 -3.63 -24.66 -7.91
CA LEU A 315 -2.57 -25.11 -6.99
C LEU A 315 -1.46 -25.90 -7.67
N ASN A 316 -1.81 -26.77 -8.63
CA ASN A 316 -0.85 -27.60 -9.35
C ASN A 316 -0.24 -26.90 -10.60
N GLY A 317 -0.63 -25.65 -10.87
CA GLY A 317 -0.13 -24.87 -12.01
C GLY A 317 -0.67 -25.28 -13.38
N SER A 318 -1.70 -26.13 -13.45
CA SER A 318 -2.32 -26.53 -14.73
C SER A 318 -3.32 -25.49 -15.27
N ALA A 319 -3.87 -24.64 -14.42
CA ALA A 319 -4.76 -23.56 -14.83
C ALA A 319 -3.99 -22.41 -15.48
N GLN A 320 -4.54 -21.84 -16.55
CA GLN A 320 -3.94 -20.71 -17.25
C GLN A 320 -3.95 -19.46 -16.37
N ALA A 321 -2.76 -18.98 -16.02
CA ALA A 321 -2.58 -17.68 -15.36
C ALA A 321 -2.76 -16.54 -16.37
N ASN A 322 -3.66 -15.61 -16.04
CA ASN A 322 -3.87 -14.37 -16.79
C ASN A 322 -3.42 -13.18 -15.93
N GLY A 323 -3.25 -12.01 -16.55
CA GLY A 323 -2.87 -10.80 -15.82
C GLY A 323 -1.38 -10.76 -15.46
N GLY A 324 -1.08 -10.34 -14.24
CA GLY A 324 0.28 -10.22 -13.73
C GLY A 324 0.75 -8.78 -13.53
N ASP A 325 1.90 -8.62 -12.89
CA ASP A 325 2.53 -7.33 -12.59
C ASP A 325 3.70 -6.99 -13.55
N GLY A 326 3.86 -7.76 -14.62
CA GLY A 326 4.92 -7.58 -15.61
C GLY A 326 4.85 -6.26 -16.38
N TYR A 327 5.98 -5.83 -16.96
CA TYR A 327 6.11 -4.52 -17.63
C TYR A 327 5.04 -4.27 -18.71
N ILE A 328 4.79 -5.26 -19.57
CA ILE A 328 3.76 -5.19 -20.63
C ILE A 328 2.37 -4.99 -20.01
N GLN A 329 2.09 -5.68 -18.90
CA GLN A 329 0.80 -5.61 -18.24
C GLN A 329 0.59 -4.27 -17.54
N ARG A 330 1.65 -3.69 -16.96
CA ARG A 330 1.62 -2.31 -16.41
C ARG A 330 1.28 -1.28 -17.47
N ILE A 331 1.89 -1.38 -18.67
CA ILE A 331 1.56 -0.48 -19.80
C ILE A 331 0.10 -0.65 -20.21
N LYS A 332 -0.38 -1.90 -20.32
CA LYS A 332 -1.79 -2.16 -20.64
C LYS A 332 -2.73 -1.54 -19.60
N ARG A 333 -2.39 -1.61 -18.30
CA ARG A 333 -3.18 -1.00 -17.23
C ARG A 333 -3.22 0.51 -17.34
N VAL A 334 -2.08 1.15 -17.55
CA VAL A 334 -2.02 2.61 -17.77
C VAL A 334 -2.90 3.02 -18.96
N ALA A 335 -2.86 2.28 -20.06
CA ALA A 335 -3.70 2.55 -21.23
C ALA A 335 -5.20 2.34 -20.93
N PHE A 336 -5.55 1.28 -20.19
CA PHE A 336 -6.91 1.00 -19.77
C PHE A 336 -7.46 2.09 -18.83
N ASP A 337 -6.68 2.49 -17.83
CA ASP A 337 -7.05 3.53 -16.86
C ASP A 337 -7.17 4.90 -17.51
N ALA A 338 -6.27 5.23 -18.45
CA ALA A 338 -6.39 6.43 -19.26
C ALA A 338 -7.68 6.41 -20.08
N ARG A 339 -7.96 5.32 -20.79
CA ARG A 339 -9.19 5.17 -21.58
C ARG A 339 -10.45 5.28 -20.72
N SER A 340 -10.50 4.59 -19.58
CA SER A 340 -11.65 4.58 -18.69
C SER A 340 -11.90 5.96 -18.06
N THR A 341 -10.82 6.64 -17.65
CA THR A 341 -10.88 8.02 -17.11
C THR A 341 -11.38 8.99 -18.17
N ILE A 342 -10.80 8.96 -19.38
CA ILE A 342 -11.24 9.81 -20.49
C ILE A 342 -12.72 9.55 -20.77
N MET A 343 -13.12 8.28 -20.93
CA MET A 343 -14.52 7.92 -21.19
C MET A 343 -15.47 8.41 -20.08
N SER A 344 -15.04 8.36 -18.82
CA SER A 344 -15.79 8.85 -17.67
C SER A 344 -15.96 10.38 -17.69
N VAL A 345 -14.91 11.13 -18.04
CA VAL A 345 -14.96 12.59 -18.20
C VAL A 345 -15.88 12.99 -19.36
N PHE A 346 -15.81 12.26 -20.48
CA PHE A 346 -16.72 12.47 -21.62
C PHE A 346 -18.18 12.16 -21.28
N ARG A 347 -18.45 11.10 -20.50
CA ARG A 347 -19.82 10.77 -20.05
C ARG A 347 -20.39 11.79 -19.06
N SER A 348 -19.56 12.34 -18.17
CA SER A 348 -19.99 13.29 -17.15
C SER A 348 -20.14 14.72 -17.68
N SER A 349 -19.22 15.17 -18.54
CA SER A 349 -19.24 16.51 -19.13
C SER A 349 -18.61 16.52 -20.53
N PRO A 350 -19.36 16.25 -21.61
CA PRO A 350 -18.82 16.13 -22.96
C PRO A 350 -18.09 17.39 -23.45
N LEU A 351 -18.64 18.58 -23.17
CA LEU A 351 -18.07 19.85 -23.62
C LEU A 351 -16.72 20.18 -22.95
N LEU A 352 -16.64 19.98 -21.63
CA LEU A 352 -15.41 20.17 -20.88
C LEU A 352 -14.35 19.15 -21.31
N ALA A 353 -14.76 17.91 -21.59
CA ALA A 353 -13.86 16.87 -22.07
C ALA A 353 -13.24 17.22 -23.44
N CYS A 354 -14.06 17.68 -24.39
CA CYS A 354 -13.58 18.17 -25.69
C CYS A 354 -12.58 19.32 -25.54
N PHE A 355 -12.81 20.23 -24.59
CA PHE A 355 -11.87 21.33 -24.35
C PHE A 355 -10.57 20.84 -23.69
N LEU A 356 -10.68 20.05 -22.62
CA LEU A 356 -9.56 19.55 -21.83
C LEU A 356 -8.60 18.66 -22.64
N PHE A 357 -9.15 17.77 -23.48
CA PHE A 357 -8.34 16.84 -24.28
C PHE A 357 -8.13 17.33 -25.72
N GLY A 358 -9.12 17.98 -26.32
CA GLY A 358 -9.04 18.42 -27.72
C GLY A 358 -8.13 19.62 -27.94
N LEU A 359 -8.05 20.56 -27.00
CA LEU A 359 -7.19 21.74 -27.15
C LEU A 359 -5.69 21.36 -27.11
N PRO A 360 -5.20 20.56 -26.13
CA PRO A 360 -3.82 20.08 -26.16
C PRO A 360 -3.51 19.22 -27.39
N LEU A 361 -4.42 18.31 -27.78
CA LEU A 361 -4.24 17.48 -28.98
C LEU A 361 -4.20 18.32 -30.26
N GLY A 362 -5.01 19.37 -30.35
CA GLY A 362 -5.00 20.32 -31.48
C GLY A 362 -3.69 21.10 -31.56
N VAL A 363 -3.16 21.57 -30.42
CA VAL A 363 -1.85 22.25 -30.37
C VAL A 363 -0.73 21.30 -30.78
N ILE A 364 -0.70 20.07 -30.25
CA ILE A 364 0.29 19.06 -30.61
C ILE A 364 0.18 18.72 -32.10
N SER A 365 -1.04 18.57 -32.64
CA SER A 365 -1.26 18.31 -34.06
C SER A 365 -0.73 19.46 -34.93
N LEU A 366 -0.91 20.72 -34.52
CA LEU A 366 -0.36 21.89 -35.22
C LEU A 366 1.16 21.94 -35.15
N MET A 367 1.75 21.58 -34.01
CA MET A 367 3.22 21.49 -33.87
C MET A 367 3.78 20.37 -34.74
N CYS A 368 3.19 19.18 -34.72
CA CYS A 368 3.60 18.07 -35.58
C CYS A 368 3.42 18.43 -37.07
N TYR A 369 2.32 19.09 -37.44
CA TYR A 369 2.12 19.56 -38.80
C TYR A 369 3.21 20.57 -39.19
N GLY A 370 3.47 21.58 -38.35
CA GLY A 370 4.53 22.56 -38.57
C GLY A 370 5.92 21.93 -38.73
N ILE A 371 6.26 20.93 -37.92
CA ILE A 371 7.53 20.18 -38.03
C ILE A 371 7.57 19.33 -39.30
N CYS A 372 6.46 18.69 -39.68
CA CYS A 372 6.38 17.87 -40.90
C CYS A 372 6.29 18.69 -42.19
N THR A 373 5.87 19.95 -42.13
CA THR A 373 5.84 20.87 -43.27
C THR A 373 7.03 21.83 -43.32
N ALA A 374 7.83 21.89 -42.25
CA ALA A 374 9.11 22.59 -42.23
C ALA A 374 10.19 21.67 -42.82
N ASP A 375 10.10 21.42 -44.13
CA ASP A 375 11.27 21.22 -45.01
C ASP A 375 10.79 21.03 -46.45
N SER A 376 10.61 22.14 -47.15
CA SER A 376 10.92 22.33 -48.57
C SER A 376 10.60 23.78 -48.95
N ASP A 377 11.39 24.73 -48.46
CA ASP A 377 11.61 25.98 -49.21
C ASP A 377 12.90 26.67 -48.70
N ASP A 378 13.93 26.57 -49.55
CA ASP A 378 15.12 27.40 -49.73
C ASP A 378 15.84 28.02 -48.52
N GLY A 379 16.96 27.38 -48.18
CA GLY A 379 18.03 27.95 -47.34
C GLY A 379 19.40 27.42 -47.76
N SER A 380 19.64 27.23 -49.07
CA SER A 380 20.96 26.85 -49.59
C SER A 380 21.99 27.99 -49.52
N ASP A 381 21.55 29.22 -49.25
CA ASP A 381 22.40 30.41 -49.37
C ASP A 381 23.03 30.86 -48.05
N ASP A 382 22.49 30.43 -46.89
CA ASP A 382 23.01 30.84 -45.57
C ASP A 382 24.13 29.94 -45.03
N ILE A 383 24.24 28.70 -45.51
CA ILE A 383 25.28 27.75 -45.06
C ILE A 383 26.66 28.09 -45.67
N ASP A 384 26.71 28.66 -46.88
CA ASP A 384 27.97 29.07 -47.52
C ASP A 384 28.53 30.38 -46.96
N ALA A 385 27.70 31.22 -46.33
CA ALA A 385 28.14 32.45 -45.66
C ALA A 385 28.78 32.14 -44.30
N LEU A 386 28.16 31.26 -43.50
CA LEU A 386 28.68 30.84 -42.19
C LEU A 386 29.97 30.00 -42.29
N LYS A 387 30.13 29.23 -43.37
CA LYS A 387 31.38 28.49 -43.61
C LYS A 387 32.57 29.40 -43.94
N ARG A 388 32.32 30.58 -44.53
CA ARG A 388 33.39 31.50 -44.93
C ARG A 388 33.89 32.37 -43.77
N GLU A 389 33.08 32.57 -42.73
CA GLU A 389 33.52 33.26 -41.49
C GLU A 389 34.17 32.29 -40.48
N GLY A 390 33.75 31.02 -40.41
CA GLY A 390 34.37 30.06 -39.48
C GLY A 390 35.76 29.55 -39.90
N LEU A 391 36.09 29.63 -41.20
CA LEU A 391 37.42 29.22 -41.72
C LEU A 391 38.51 30.27 -41.48
N THR A 392 38.16 31.55 -41.27
CA THR A 392 39.15 32.61 -40.98
C THR A 392 39.57 32.64 -39.52
N ASP A 393 38.69 32.22 -38.60
CA ASP A 393 38.98 32.22 -37.17
C ASP A 393 39.84 31.01 -36.75
N GLU A 394 39.66 29.85 -37.42
CA GLU A 394 40.47 28.65 -37.15
C GLU A 394 41.91 28.77 -37.71
N GLU A 395 42.14 29.51 -38.80
CA GLU A 395 43.48 29.76 -39.35
C GLU A 395 44.27 30.81 -38.53
N GLU A 396 43.59 31.78 -37.88
CA GLU A 396 44.24 32.76 -36.99
C GLU A 396 44.61 32.16 -35.61
N GLU A 397 43.83 31.20 -35.09
CA GLU A 397 44.14 30.51 -33.82
C GLU A 397 45.30 29.49 -33.96
N GLU A 398 45.44 28.83 -35.12
CA GLU A 398 46.58 27.91 -35.37
C GLU A 398 47.92 28.66 -35.61
N GLU A 399 47.90 29.88 -36.15
CA GLU A 399 49.12 30.70 -36.30
C GLU A 399 49.61 31.31 -34.98
N GLU A 400 48.71 31.63 -34.04
CA GLU A 400 49.09 32.14 -32.70
C GLU A 400 49.66 31.04 -31.78
N GLU A 401 49.17 29.80 -31.87
CA GLU A 401 49.70 28.66 -31.10
C GLU A 401 51.09 28.20 -31.59
N GLU A 402 51.36 28.23 -32.91
CA GLU A 402 52.70 27.90 -33.45
C GLU A 402 53.77 28.96 -33.13
N GLU A 403 53.38 30.24 -32.97
CA GLU A 403 54.31 31.32 -32.62
C GLU A 403 54.68 31.31 -31.12
N GLU A 404 53.75 30.94 -30.23
CA GLU A 404 54.02 30.77 -28.80
C GLU A 404 54.91 29.54 -28.49
N GLU A 405 54.75 28.42 -29.22
CA GLU A 405 55.63 27.24 -29.05
C GLU A 405 57.06 27.51 -29.56
N ARG A 406 57.24 28.28 -30.63
CA ARG A 406 58.57 28.67 -31.13
C ARG A 406 59.31 29.64 -30.19
N GLN A 407 58.59 30.52 -29.49
CA GLN A 407 59.18 31.42 -28.49
C GLN A 407 59.58 30.69 -27.20
N ARG A 408 58.84 29.65 -26.78
CA ARG A 408 59.24 28.80 -25.64
C ARG A 408 60.44 27.90 -25.92
N ALA A 409 60.64 27.48 -27.17
CA ALA A 409 61.77 26.65 -27.56
C ALA A 409 63.11 27.42 -27.68
N THR A 410 63.10 28.76 -27.67
CA THR A 410 64.31 29.59 -27.84
C THR A 410 64.92 30.14 -26.55
N GLU A 411 64.33 29.92 -25.37
CA GLU A 411 64.85 30.40 -24.07
C GLU A 411 65.59 29.34 -23.24
N LEU A 412 65.79 28.11 -23.75
CA LEU A 412 66.45 27.01 -23.04
C LEU A 412 67.66 26.44 -23.79
N GLU A 413 68.51 27.27 -24.39
CA GLU A 413 69.87 26.85 -24.79
C GLU A 413 70.92 27.93 -24.52
N GLY A 414 71.85 27.62 -23.61
CA GLY A 414 73.10 28.35 -23.36
C GLY A 414 73.90 27.67 -22.23
N PRO A 415 75.24 27.69 -22.28
CA PRO A 415 76.03 26.73 -23.06
C PRO A 415 76.73 25.65 -22.21
N GLU A 416 77.19 24.63 -22.93
CA GLU A 416 77.94 23.44 -22.50
C GLU A 416 79.24 23.73 -21.74
N ASP A 417 79.55 22.85 -20.77
CA ASP A 417 80.92 22.52 -20.35
C ASP A 417 80.97 21.04 -19.89
N GLY A 418 81.73 20.22 -20.64
CA GLY A 418 82.78 19.36 -20.08
C GLY A 418 82.44 17.99 -19.44
N GLU A 419 82.91 16.96 -20.15
CA GLU A 419 83.66 15.79 -19.62
C GLU A 419 82.94 14.50 -19.17
N ASN A 420 83.14 13.46 -20.00
CA ASN A 420 83.77 12.15 -19.73
C ASN A 420 83.04 10.95 -19.06
N GLU A 421 83.39 9.79 -19.66
CA GLU A 421 83.54 8.42 -19.11
C GLU A 421 82.25 7.60 -18.88
N GLU A 422 81.98 6.55 -19.68
CA GLU A 422 82.53 5.17 -19.70
C GLU A 422 81.63 4.16 -18.93
N ASP A 423 81.36 3.04 -19.62
CA ASP A 423 81.08 1.67 -19.16
C ASP A 423 79.88 1.33 -18.23
N ASP A 424 78.98 0.44 -18.70
CA ASP A 424 79.08 -1.03 -18.53
C ASP A 424 77.70 -1.72 -18.64
N VAL A 425 77.75 -2.94 -19.16
CA VAL A 425 76.66 -3.89 -19.43
C VAL A 425 76.40 -4.77 -18.20
N GLY A 426 75.15 -5.16 -17.93
CA GLY A 426 74.92 -6.22 -16.93
C GLY A 426 73.47 -6.56 -16.60
N GLU A 427 72.84 -7.35 -17.48
CA GLU A 427 72.11 -8.61 -17.20
C GLU A 427 71.40 -8.80 -15.83
N LYS A 428 70.09 -9.14 -15.86
CA LYS A 428 69.58 -10.42 -15.31
C LYS A 428 68.08 -10.64 -15.56
N ASP A 429 67.80 -11.88 -15.91
CA ASP A 429 66.52 -12.52 -16.20
C ASP A 429 66.13 -13.42 -14.97
N PRO A 430 65.10 -14.30 -15.01
CA PRO A 430 63.92 -14.26 -14.13
C PRO A 430 63.77 -15.50 -13.21
N GLU A 431 62.75 -15.56 -12.34
CA GLU A 431 62.10 -16.85 -12.00
C GLU A 431 60.76 -16.74 -11.26
N GLU A 432 59.96 -17.80 -11.46
CA GLU A 432 58.56 -18.06 -11.15
C GLU A 432 58.20 -18.26 -9.65
N LYS A 433 56.90 -18.17 -9.31
CA LYS A 433 56.16 -19.33 -8.75
C LYS A 433 54.63 -19.17 -8.63
N LYS A 434 53.92 -20.20 -9.12
CA LYS A 434 52.61 -20.76 -8.70
C LYS A 434 52.54 -20.97 -7.17
N THR A 435 51.43 -21.11 -6.44
CA THR A 435 50.05 -21.64 -6.65
C THR A 435 49.27 -21.37 -5.34
N ASP A 436 47.97 -21.08 -5.41
CA ASP A 436 46.86 -21.93 -4.91
C ASP A 436 45.50 -21.22 -5.13
#